data_AF-A0A2P1ECH0-F1
#
_entry.id   AF-A0A2P1ECH0-F1
#
_cell.length_a   1.000
_cell.length_b   1.000
_cell.length_c   1.000
_cell.angle_alpha   90.00
_cell.angle_beta   90.00
_cell.angle_gamma   90.00
#
_symmetry.space_group_name_H-M   'P 1'
#
loop_
_entity.id
_entity.type
_entity.pdbx_description
1 polymer ?
#
loop_
_entity_poly.entity_id
_entity_poly.type
_entity_poly.pdbx_seq_one_letter_code
_entity_poly.pdbx_strand_id
1 'polypeptide(L)'
;FGEDPHLTSRLGVAFVKGLQGDDPVIPEPMATPKHYAVHSGPEASRHRDDIIQARKDLEETYLPAFRATVVEAKAESVMCAYNAVDGVPACAS
;
A
#
# COMPACT_ATOMS: atom_id res chain seq x y z
N PHE A 1 -8.25 2.46 3.61
CA PHE A 1 -9.41 2.25 4.50
C PHE A 1 -10.13 3.60 4.61
N GLY A 2 -10.79 4.03 3.52
CA GLY A 2 -11.19 5.43 3.36
C GLY A 2 -10.05 6.30 2.82
N GLU A 3 -10.23 7.62 2.92
CA GLU A 3 -9.38 8.66 2.30
C GLU A 3 -8.27 9.21 3.20
N ASP A 4 -8.39 9.07 4.53
CA ASP A 4 -7.43 9.66 5.48
C ASP A 4 -6.12 8.84 5.57
N PRO A 5 -4.95 9.44 5.30
CA PRO A 5 -3.67 8.74 5.34
C PRO A 5 -3.30 8.27 6.74
N HIS A 6 -3.62 9.04 7.78
CA HIS A 6 -3.29 8.67 9.16
C HIS A 6 -4.08 7.45 9.62
N LEU A 7 -5.41 7.50 9.51
CA LEU A 7 -6.31 6.42 9.85
C LEU A 7 -6.00 5.15 9.04
N THR A 8 -5.80 5.28 7.73
CA THR A 8 -5.42 4.13 6.89
C THR A 8 -4.09 3.51 7.32
N SER A 9 -3.12 4.33 7.74
CA SER A 9 -1.83 3.83 8.27
C SER A 9 -2.03 3.05 9.57
N ARG A 10 -2.81 3.56 10.53
CA ARG A 10 -3.06 2.89 11.82
C ARG A 10 -3.81 1.57 11.62
N LEU A 11 -4.82 1.55 10.76
CA LEU A 11 -5.57 0.34 10.42
C LEU A 11 -4.69 -0.67 9.66
N GLY A 12 -3.85 -0.22 8.74
CA GLY A 12 -2.90 -1.07 8.03
C GLY A 12 -1.91 -1.76 8.96
N VAL A 13 -1.34 -1.02 9.92
CA VAL A 13 -0.43 -1.59 10.94
C VAL A 13 -1.13 -2.65 11.79
N ALA A 14 -2.34 -2.35 12.26
CA ALA A 14 -3.13 -3.31 13.04
C ALA A 14 -3.47 -4.57 12.22
N PHE A 15 -3.83 -4.40 10.94
CA PHE A 15 -4.15 -5.50 10.05
C PHE A 15 -2.95 -6.42 9.80
N VAL A 16 -1.78 -5.85 9.48
CA VAL A 16 -0.56 -6.63 9.23
C VAL A 16 -0.16 -7.42 10.48
N LYS A 17 -0.12 -6.77 11.65
CA LYS A 17 0.24 -7.45 12.91
C LYS A 17 -0.78 -8.53 13.29
N GLY A 18 -2.07 -8.27 13.12
CA GLY A 18 -3.11 -9.24 13.42
C GLY A 18 -3.13 -10.44 12.46
N LEU A 19 -2.82 -10.20 11.18
CA LEU A 19 -2.76 -11.26 10.18
C LEU A 19 -1.50 -12.10 10.34
N GLN A 20 -0.33 -11.47 10.43
CA GLN A 20 0.94 -12.17 10.58
C GLN A 20 1.06 -12.84 11.95
N GLY A 21 0.58 -12.22 13.04
CA GLY A 21 0.73 -12.79 14.37
C GLY A 21 2.17 -12.72 14.88
N ASP A 22 2.41 -13.38 16.00
CA ASP A 22 3.73 -13.53 16.66
C ASP A 22 3.89 -14.89 17.36
N ASP A 23 3.08 -15.89 16.97
CA ASP A 23 3.04 -17.20 17.62
C ASP A 23 4.02 -18.19 16.93
N PRO A 24 5.11 -18.59 17.59
CA PRO A 24 6.16 -19.42 16.99
C PRO A 24 5.71 -20.86 16.67
N VAL A 25 4.55 -21.30 17.14
CA VAL A 25 4.03 -22.66 16.89
C VAL A 25 2.88 -22.70 15.89
N ILE A 26 2.36 -21.56 15.44
CA ILE A 26 1.32 -21.49 14.42
C ILE A 26 1.94 -21.01 13.10
N PRO A 27 1.72 -21.70 11.96
CA PRO A 27 2.13 -21.16 10.67
C PRO A 27 1.42 -19.83 10.38
N GLU A 28 2.21 -18.78 10.23
CA GLU A 28 1.74 -17.41 10.05
C GLU A 28 1.49 -17.09 8.57
N PRO A 29 0.33 -16.51 8.22
CA PRO A 29 0.10 -16.03 6.87
C PRO A 29 0.87 -14.72 6.62
N MET A 30 1.51 -14.61 5.45
CA MET A 30 2.21 -13.38 5.06
C MET A 30 1.21 -12.27 4.74
N ALA A 31 1.37 -11.08 5.33
CA ALA A 31 0.60 -9.92 4.89
C ALA A 31 1.24 -9.28 3.66
N THR A 32 0.39 -8.88 2.70
CA THR A 32 0.80 -8.23 1.44
C THR A 32 0.01 -6.92 1.25
N PRO A 33 0.48 -5.77 1.77
CA PRO A 33 -0.11 -4.47 1.46
C PRO A 33 -0.16 -4.23 -0.05
N LYS A 34 -1.31 -3.75 -0.52
CA LYS A 34 -1.60 -3.53 -1.94
C LYS A 34 -2.58 -2.37 -2.13
N HIS A 35 -2.61 -1.71 -3.27
CA HIS A 35 -1.77 -1.93 -4.45
C HIS A 35 -0.72 -0.80 -4.53
N TYR A 36 0.56 -1.17 -4.52
CA TYR A 36 1.68 -0.23 -4.47
C TYR A 36 2.03 0.29 -5.87
N ALA A 37 1.86 1.55 -6.20
CA ALA A 37 1.20 2.61 -5.43
C ALA A 37 0.25 3.42 -6.32
N VAL A 38 -0.41 4.41 -5.71
CA VAL A 38 -1.30 5.38 -6.41
C VAL A 38 -2.52 4.73 -7.09
N HIS A 39 -2.90 3.51 -6.68
CA HIS A 39 -4.05 2.82 -7.27
C HIS A 39 -5.43 3.37 -6.81
N SER A 40 -5.45 4.55 -6.19
CA SER A 40 -6.66 5.20 -5.67
C SER A 40 -7.37 6.08 -6.71
N GLY A 41 -6.83 6.19 -7.94
CA GLY A 41 -7.39 6.99 -9.04
C GLY A 41 -8.86 6.63 -9.40
N PRO A 42 -9.49 7.33 -10.35
CA PRO A 42 -10.91 7.15 -10.66
C PRO A 42 -11.27 5.67 -10.82
N GLU A 43 -12.25 5.19 -10.05
CA GLU A 43 -12.47 3.75 -9.87
C GLU A 43 -12.74 3.02 -11.19
N ALA A 44 -13.40 3.68 -12.15
CA ALA A 44 -13.70 3.11 -13.46
C ALA A 44 -12.45 2.84 -14.33
N SER A 45 -11.36 3.56 -14.11
CA SER A 45 -10.18 3.56 -15.00
C SER A 45 -8.86 3.21 -14.31
N ARG A 46 -8.81 3.14 -12.98
CA ARG A 46 -7.60 2.90 -12.16
C ARG A 46 -6.71 1.72 -12.58
N HIS A 47 -7.22 0.77 -13.35
CA HIS A 47 -6.47 -0.38 -13.85
C HIS A 47 -5.63 -0.09 -15.11
N ARG A 48 -5.82 1.05 -15.75
CA ARG A 48 -5.20 1.39 -17.05
C ARG A 48 -4.56 2.78 -17.09
N ASP A 49 -4.81 3.60 -16.07
CA ASP A 49 -4.36 4.99 -16.06
C ASP A 49 -2.84 5.09 -15.89
N ASP A 50 -2.29 6.16 -16.44
CA ASP A 50 -1.00 6.71 -16.03
C ASP A 50 -1.29 7.92 -15.15
N ILE A 51 -0.88 7.86 -13.89
CA ILE A 51 -1.16 8.90 -12.91
C ILE A 51 0.08 9.79 -12.78
N ILE A 52 -0.14 11.08 -13.02
CA ILE A 52 0.86 12.13 -12.84
C ILE A 52 0.45 12.93 -11.61
N GLN A 53 1.21 12.81 -10.54
CA GLN A 53 0.92 13.43 -9.24
C GLN A 53 2.08 14.30 -8.77
N ALA A 54 1.78 15.29 -7.94
CA ALA A 54 2.84 16.02 -7.27
C ALA A 54 3.60 15.08 -6.33
N ARG A 55 4.93 15.27 -6.22
CA ARG A 55 5.76 14.52 -5.27
C ARG A 55 5.26 14.67 -3.82
N LYS A 56 4.70 15.83 -3.51
CA LYS A 56 4.06 16.12 -2.22
C LYS A 56 2.88 15.19 -1.96
N ASP A 57 1.96 15.06 -2.92
CA ASP A 57 0.79 14.19 -2.78
C ASP A 57 1.22 12.73 -2.62
N LEU A 58 2.23 12.30 -3.37
CA LEU A 58 2.79 10.95 -3.25
C LEU A 58 3.26 10.67 -1.81
N GLU A 59 4.06 11.56 -1.22
CA GLU A 59 4.61 11.37 0.13
C GLU A 59 3.60 11.62 1.27
N GLU A 60 2.69 12.57 1.10
CA GLU A 60 1.75 12.99 2.16
C GLU A 60 0.43 12.21 2.15
N THR A 61 0.03 11.63 1.01
CA THR A 61 -1.29 10.99 0.87
C THR A 61 -1.24 9.51 0.48
N TYR A 62 -0.44 9.14 -0.51
CA TYR A 62 -0.47 7.78 -1.07
C TYR A 62 0.46 6.81 -0.34
N LEU A 63 1.68 7.23 -0.04
CA LEU A 63 2.71 6.38 0.56
C LEU A 63 2.65 6.20 2.09
N PRO A 64 2.03 7.06 2.93
CA PRO A 64 2.08 6.91 4.38
C PRO A 64 1.64 5.54 4.88
N ALA A 65 0.55 4.99 4.34
CA ALA A 65 0.03 3.69 4.75
C ALA A 65 0.99 2.54 4.42
N PHE A 66 1.59 2.55 3.22
CA PHE A 66 2.60 1.57 2.84
C PHE A 66 3.87 1.68 3.67
N ARG A 67 4.32 2.92 3.94
CA ARG A 67 5.47 3.17 4.81
C ARG A 67 5.22 2.61 6.21
N ALA A 68 4.04 2.84 6.79
CA ALA A 68 3.68 2.34 8.11
C ALA A 68 3.63 0.80 8.15
N THR A 69 2.99 0.15 7.16
CA THR A 69 2.89 -1.32 7.13
C THR A 69 4.24 -2.00 6.94
N VAL A 70 5.14 -1.42 6.14
CA VAL A 70 6.50 -1.97 5.95
C VAL A 70 7.40 -1.68 7.14
N VAL A 71 7.46 -0.43 7.61
CA VAL A 71 8.45 -0.01 8.61
C VAL A 71 8.03 -0.38 10.03
N GLU A 72 6.77 -0.13 10.41
CA GLU A 72 6.26 -0.38 11.77
C GLU A 72 5.75 -1.82 11.95
N ALA A 73 5.00 -2.33 10.96
CA ALA A 73 4.33 -3.62 11.08
C ALA A 73 5.10 -4.79 10.46
N LYS A 74 6.19 -4.51 9.74
CA LYS A 74 7.05 -5.54 9.10
C LYS A 74 6.26 -6.46 8.17
N ALA A 75 5.42 -5.87 7.32
CA ALA A 75 4.76 -6.62 6.25
C ALA A 75 5.79 -7.38 5.40
N GLU A 76 5.58 -8.68 5.22
CA GLU A 76 6.59 -9.56 4.61
C GLU A 76 6.63 -9.50 3.08
N SER A 77 5.63 -8.87 2.46
CA SER A 77 5.55 -8.73 1.00
C SER A 77 4.79 -7.47 0.62
N VAL A 78 4.93 -7.03 -0.63
CA VAL A 78 4.17 -5.91 -1.21
C VAL A 78 3.71 -6.32 -2.60
N MET A 79 2.48 -5.94 -2.98
CA MET A 79 1.94 -6.18 -4.31
C MET A 79 1.84 -4.87 -5.08
N CYS A 80 2.45 -4.85 -6.27
CA CYS A 80 2.41 -3.69 -7.15
C CYS A 80 1.01 -3.42 -7.72
N ALA A 81 0.79 -2.19 -8.16
CA ALA A 81 -0.44 -1.74 -8.82
C ALA A 81 -0.42 -2.00 -10.34
N TYR A 82 -1.62 -1.96 -10.93
CA TYR A 82 -1.77 -2.12 -12.38
C TYR A 82 -1.43 -0.85 -13.16
N ASN A 83 -1.69 0.33 -12.59
CA ASN A 83 -1.48 1.62 -13.24
C ASN A 83 0.01 1.95 -13.42
N ALA A 84 0.27 2.90 -14.32
CA ALA A 84 1.54 3.59 -14.36
C ALA A 84 1.54 4.79 -13.40
N VAL A 85 2.75 5.18 -12.99
CA VAL A 85 3.03 6.38 -12.20
C VAL A 85 4.17 7.11 -12.89
N ASP A 86 3.94 8.36 -13.28
CA ASP A 86 4.91 9.18 -14.02
C ASP A 86 5.44 8.47 -15.29
N GLY A 87 4.56 7.78 -16.02
CA GLY A 87 4.88 7.06 -17.25
C GLY A 87 5.54 5.69 -17.07
N VAL A 88 5.78 5.25 -15.83
CA VAL A 88 6.42 3.97 -15.52
C VAL A 88 5.39 3.00 -14.91
N PRO A 89 5.21 1.78 -15.43
CA PRO A 89 4.34 0.78 -14.82
C PRO A 89 4.74 0.49 -13.37
N ALA A 90 3.79 0.49 -12.42
CA ALA A 90 4.12 0.33 -11.00
C ALA A 90 4.79 -1.02 -10.65
N CYS A 91 4.59 -2.06 -11.45
CA CYS A 91 5.30 -3.34 -11.29
C CYS A 91 6.73 -3.36 -11.87
N ALA A 92 7.18 -2.26 -12.47
CA ALA A 92 8.50 -2.12 -13.10
C ALA A 92 9.28 -0.88 -12.62
N SER A 93 8.85 -0.26 -11.52
CA SER A 93 9.45 0.93 -10.91
C SER A 93 10.28 0.61 -9.68
#